data_AF-W4KLM7-F1
#
_entry.id   AF-W4KLM7-F1
#
_cell.length_a   1.000
_cell.length_b   1.000
_cell.length_c   1.000
_cell.angle_alpha   90.00
_cell.angle_beta   90.00
_cell.angle_gamma   90.00
#
_symmetry.space_group_name_H-M   'P 1'
#
loop_
_entity.id
_entity.type
_entity.pdbx_description
1 polymer ?
#
loop_
_entity_poly.entity_id
_entity_poly.type
_entity_poly.pdbx_seq_one_letter_code
_entity_poly.pdbx_strand_id
1 'polypeptide(L)'
;MERGPLPPTFTSVYRLFLRASSAAVLHHKVATRHLRLLWRPTFREAARVIRTLQDPALGTDERARCERWLARWDTTVDDTLALLYSSARSRGLAHRLTRNLSFTAHDFHGWHDRRLNKPAPAWNPHADKFAARKGKFAAPAQTTAQTALATARAGARDRRRASAAGGGVEWSALAEVVRMAEGAAGISLGRLEFFRRRA
;
A
#
# COMPACT_ATOMS: atom_id res chain seq x y z
N MET A 1 10.94 27.64 -6.40
CA MET A 1 11.81 26.94 -5.44
C MET A 1 12.29 25.66 -6.09
N GLU A 2 13.46 25.71 -6.73
CA GLU A 2 14.10 24.52 -7.28
C GLU A 2 14.48 23.60 -6.12
N ARG A 3 13.95 22.37 -6.14
CA ARG A 3 14.31 21.36 -5.13
C ARG A 3 15.69 20.84 -5.49
N GLY A 4 16.68 21.13 -4.64
CA GLY A 4 18.03 20.64 -4.80
C GLY A 4 18.10 19.11 -4.93
N PRO A 5 19.17 18.59 -5.56
CA PRO A 5 19.38 17.15 -5.69
C PRO A 5 19.51 16.49 -4.29
N LEU A 6 19.07 15.24 -4.19
CA LEU A 6 19.23 14.46 -2.95
C LEU A 6 20.71 14.11 -2.74
N PRO A 7 21.18 14.00 -1.48
CA PRO A 7 22.55 13.60 -1.18
C PRO A 7 22.93 12.25 -1.82
N PRO A 8 24.16 12.08 -2.31
CA PRO A 8 24.59 10.84 -2.95
C PRO A 8 24.51 9.63 -2.01
N THR A 9 24.76 9.82 -0.72
CA THR A 9 24.63 8.80 0.34
C THR A 9 23.22 8.21 0.42
N PHE A 10 22.19 9.06 0.37
CA PHE A 10 20.80 8.60 0.34
C PHE A 10 20.51 7.77 -0.92
N THR A 11 21.02 8.20 -2.07
CA THR A 11 20.81 7.48 -3.33
C THR A 11 21.51 6.12 -3.37
N SER A 12 22.70 6.01 -2.76
CA SER A 12 23.43 4.74 -2.69
C SER A 12 22.71 3.74 -1.79
N VAL A 13 22.25 4.17 -0.61
CA VAL A 13 21.44 3.35 0.31
C VAL A 13 20.15 2.87 -0.37
N TYR A 14 19.43 3.77 -1.04
CA TYR A 14 18.22 3.38 -1.78
C TYR A 14 18.50 2.34 -2.87
N ARG A 15 19.58 2.51 -3.65
CA ARG A 15 19.98 1.52 -4.67
C ARG A 15 20.35 0.18 -4.04
N LEU A 16 21.10 0.17 -2.94
CA LEU A 16 21.44 -1.04 -2.19
C LEU A 16 20.17 -1.74 -1.71
N PHE A 17 19.24 -0.99 -1.13
CA PHE A 17 17.95 -1.50 -0.67
C PHE A 17 17.13 -2.14 -1.79
N LEU A 18 17.09 -1.52 -2.97
CA LEU A 18 16.40 -2.08 -4.15
C LEU A 18 17.01 -3.40 -4.64
N ARG A 19 18.34 -3.55 -4.52
CA ARG A 19 19.06 -4.79 -4.83
C ARG A 19 18.82 -5.86 -3.76
N ALA A 20 18.94 -5.50 -2.49
CA ALA A 20 18.67 -6.38 -1.35
C ALA A 20 17.22 -6.89 -1.37
N SER A 21 16.24 -6.04 -1.65
CA SER A 21 14.83 -6.43 -1.80
C SER A 21 14.62 -7.48 -2.89
N SER A 22 15.35 -7.39 -4.00
CA SER A 22 15.30 -8.36 -5.09
C SER A 22 15.95 -9.69 -4.68
N ALA A 23 17.12 -9.63 -4.03
CA ALA A 23 17.84 -10.80 -3.56
C ALA A 23 17.07 -11.57 -2.47
N ALA A 24 16.42 -10.85 -1.55
CA ALA A 24 15.64 -11.43 -0.44
C ALA A 24 14.52 -12.38 -0.92
N VAL A 25 13.97 -12.12 -2.11
CA VAL A 25 12.93 -12.93 -2.75
C VAL A 25 13.44 -13.73 -3.95
N LEU A 26 14.75 -14.02 -3.98
CA LEU A 26 15.39 -14.83 -5.02
C LEU A 26 15.08 -14.34 -6.45
N HIS A 27 15.07 -13.01 -6.62
CA HIS A 27 14.81 -12.32 -7.89
C HIS A 27 13.43 -12.57 -8.51
N HIS A 28 12.45 -13.01 -7.71
CA HIS A 28 11.09 -13.18 -8.19
C HIS A 28 10.45 -11.80 -8.53
N LYS A 29 10.17 -11.55 -9.81
CA LYS A 29 9.79 -10.22 -10.33
C LYS A 29 8.57 -9.61 -9.64
N VAL A 30 7.50 -10.40 -9.45
CA VAL A 30 6.23 -9.92 -8.85
C VAL A 30 6.44 -9.56 -7.37
N ALA A 31 6.95 -10.50 -6.58
CA ALA A 31 7.32 -10.28 -5.18
C ALA A 31 8.24 -9.06 -5.00
N THR A 32 9.28 -8.94 -5.84
CA THR A 32 10.20 -7.79 -5.83
C THR A 32 9.44 -6.48 -6.05
N ARG A 33 8.51 -6.44 -7.01
CA ARG A 33 7.69 -5.25 -7.27
C ARG A 33 6.85 -4.87 -6.05
N HIS A 34 6.17 -5.83 -5.42
CA HIS A 34 5.29 -5.56 -4.28
C HIS A 34 6.06 -5.13 -3.03
N LEU A 35 7.19 -5.77 -2.75
CA LEU A 35 8.10 -5.35 -1.69
C LEU A 35 8.61 -3.92 -1.90
N ARG A 36 9.01 -3.57 -3.12
CA ARG A 36 9.43 -2.19 -3.44
C ARG A 36 8.30 -1.18 -3.24
N LEU A 37 7.06 -1.54 -3.58
CA LEU A 37 5.91 -0.67 -3.33
C LEU A 37 5.67 -0.45 -1.84
N LEU A 38 5.89 -1.47 -1.02
CA LEU A 38 5.72 -1.44 0.43
C LEU A 38 6.71 -0.49 1.11
N TRP A 39 7.98 -0.47 0.70
CA TRP A 39 9.01 0.39 1.32
C TRP A 39 9.18 1.77 0.67
N ARG A 40 8.64 1.97 -0.54
CA ARG A 40 8.71 3.27 -1.24
C ARG A 40 8.20 4.46 -0.40
N PRO A 41 7.11 4.34 0.40
CA PRO A 41 6.65 5.40 1.30
C PRO A 41 7.72 5.87 2.27
N THR A 42 8.39 4.94 2.95
CA THR A 42 9.42 5.22 3.95
C THR A 42 10.60 5.99 3.35
N PHE A 43 11.06 5.60 2.16
CA PHE A 43 12.10 6.35 1.44
C PHE A 43 11.62 7.72 0.94
N ARG A 44 10.35 7.88 0.59
CA ARG A 44 9.79 9.20 0.22
C ARG A 44 9.72 10.14 1.42
N GLU A 45 9.36 9.62 2.59
CA GLU A 45 9.37 10.39 3.84
C GLU A 45 10.79 10.83 4.19
N ALA A 46 11.77 9.92 4.16
CA ALA A 46 13.16 10.28 4.40
C ALA A 46 13.67 11.33 3.40
N ALA A 47 13.35 11.20 2.12
CA ALA A 47 13.68 12.20 1.11
C ALA A 47 13.01 13.56 1.38
N ARG A 48 11.83 13.61 2.02
CA ARG A 48 11.21 14.87 2.44
C ARG A 48 11.97 15.47 3.62
N VAL A 49 12.27 14.69 4.65
CA VAL A 49 13.01 15.16 5.84
C VAL A 49 14.39 15.69 5.48
N ILE A 50 15.13 14.97 4.61
CA ILE A 50 16.44 15.41 4.12
C ILE A 50 16.33 16.76 3.40
N ARG A 51 15.29 16.96 2.59
CA ARG A 51 15.07 18.25 1.91
C ARG A 51 14.69 19.35 2.89
N THR A 52 13.91 19.04 3.91
CA THR A 52 13.60 20.00 4.99
C THR A 52 14.87 20.40 5.73
N LEU A 53 15.79 19.47 6.00
CA LEU A 53 17.09 19.75 6.62
C LEU A 53 18.01 20.63 5.76
N GLN A 54 17.88 20.57 4.44
CA GLN A 54 18.63 21.42 3.51
C GLN A 54 18.13 22.88 3.50
N ASP A 55 16.97 23.17 4.10
CA ASP A 55 16.44 24.52 4.17
C ASP A 55 17.24 25.36 5.21
N PRO A 56 17.91 26.46 4.80
CA PRO A 56 18.66 27.30 5.71
C PRO A 56 17.75 28.10 6.67
N ALA A 57 16.46 28.25 6.35
CA ALA A 57 15.49 28.99 7.18
C ALA A 57 14.86 28.13 8.29
N LEU A 58 15.26 26.85 8.41
CA LEU A 58 14.69 25.94 9.40
C LEU A 58 15.15 26.30 10.83
N GLY A 59 14.21 26.33 11.78
CA GLY A 59 14.51 26.58 13.19
C GLY A 59 15.42 25.51 13.81
N THR A 60 16.17 25.87 14.85
CA THR A 60 17.10 24.96 15.54
C THR A 60 16.43 23.73 16.11
N ASP A 61 15.24 23.88 16.70
CA ASP A 61 14.48 22.78 17.31
C ASP A 61 13.93 21.81 16.25
N GLU A 62 13.44 22.36 15.13
CA GLU A 62 12.94 21.57 14.00
C GLU A 62 14.06 20.82 13.31
N ARG A 63 15.22 21.45 13.15
CA ARG A 63 16.43 20.81 12.65
C ARG A 63 16.84 19.64 13.54
N ALA A 64 16.96 19.85 14.86
CA ALA A 64 17.30 18.80 15.80
C ALA A 64 16.27 17.64 15.80
N ARG A 65 14.98 17.95 15.62
CA ARG A 65 13.93 16.92 15.47
C ARG A 65 14.11 16.11 14.19
N CYS A 66 14.38 16.77 13.07
CA CYS A 66 14.60 16.11 11.78
C CYS A 66 15.87 15.24 11.79
N GLU A 67 16.95 15.72 12.43
CA GLU A 67 18.19 14.96 12.61
C GLU A 67 17.97 13.70 13.46
N ARG A 68 17.26 13.81 14.59
CA ARG A 68 16.90 12.64 15.42
C ARG A 68 16.05 11.63 14.66
N TRP A 69 15.09 12.11 13.86
CA TRP A 69 14.27 11.25 13.02
C TRP A 69 15.12 10.53 11.98
N LEU A 70 16.05 11.25 11.32
CA LEU A 70 16.92 10.70 10.29
C LEU A 70 17.89 9.66 10.86
N ALA A 71 18.51 9.94 12.01
CA ALA A 71 19.38 8.99 12.70
C ALA A 71 18.63 7.68 13.05
N ARG A 72 17.40 7.79 13.55
CA ARG A 72 16.55 6.60 13.80
C ARG A 72 16.22 5.86 12.52
N TRP A 73 15.92 6.59 11.45
CA TRP A 73 15.63 6.01 10.14
C TRP A 73 16.84 5.25 9.59
N ASP A 74 18.06 5.78 9.70
CA ASP A 74 19.29 5.11 9.28
C ASP A 74 19.45 3.76 10.00
N THR A 75 19.35 3.74 11.33
CA THR A 75 19.39 2.49 12.11
C THR A 75 18.30 1.51 11.67
N THR A 76 17.08 1.99 11.48
CA THR A 76 15.96 1.16 11.04
C THR A 76 16.22 0.54 9.66
N VAL A 77 16.82 1.32 8.74
CA VAL A 77 17.17 0.84 7.40
C VAL A 77 18.27 -0.20 7.46
N ASP A 78 19.29 -0.01 8.30
CA ASP A 78 20.38 -0.98 8.47
C ASP A 78 19.86 -2.30 9.03
N ASP A 79 19.01 -2.28 10.04
CA ASP A 79 18.38 -3.49 10.60
C ASP A 79 17.48 -4.18 9.55
N THR A 80 16.78 -3.39 8.74
CA THR A 80 15.97 -3.92 7.64
C THR A 80 16.84 -4.55 6.54
N LEU A 81 17.99 -3.95 6.22
CA LEU A 81 18.96 -4.51 5.28
C LEU A 81 19.55 -5.81 5.82
N ALA A 82 19.84 -5.89 7.12
CA ALA A 82 20.28 -7.12 7.78
C ALA A 82 19.22 -8.24 7.68
N LEU A 83 17.94 -7.90 7.88
CA LEU A 83 16.82 -8.82 7.67
C LEU A 83 16.74 -9.30 6.21
N LEU A 84 16.84 -8.40 5.24
CA LEU A 84 16.81 -8.73 3.81
C LEU A 84 17.99 -9.61 3.40
N TYR A 85 19.18 -9.33 3.94
CA TYR A 85 20.37 -10.14 3.73
C TYR A 85 20.20 -11.55 4.31
N SER A 86 19.71 -11.67 5.54
CA SER A 86 19.38 -12.96 6.16
C SER A 86 18.34 -13.73 5.35
N SER A 87 17.32 -13.04 4.82
CA SER A 87 16.30 -13.60 3.93
C SER A 87 16.86 -14.08 2.58
N ALA A 88 17.90 -13.42 2.05
CA ALA A 88 18.53 -13.81 0.80
C ALA A 88 19.42 -15.05 0.96
N ARG A 89 20.09 -15.16 2.12
CA ARG A 89 21.01 -16.28 2.41
C ARG A 89 20.29 -17.51 2.96
N SER A 90 19.31 -17.31 3.82
CA SER A 90 18.60 -18.40 4.50
C SER A 90 17.19 -18.52 3.94
N ARG A 91 16.71 -19.75 3.74
CA ARG A 91 15.27 -20.01 3.49
C ARG A 91 14.47 -20.15 4.79
N GLY A 92 14.98 -19.56 5.88
CA GLY A 92 14.43 -19.65 7.22
C GLY A 92 13.28 -18.67 7.46
N LEU A 93 13.11 -18.26 8.72
CA LEU A 93 12.04 -17.36 9.14
C LEU A 93 12.06 -16.02 8.38
N ALA A 94 13.23 -15.42 8.21
CA ALA A 94 13.40 -14.15 7.49
C ALA A 94 12.85 -14.24 6.06
N HIS A 95 13.12 -15.34 5.34
CA HIS A 95 12.60 -15.57 3.99
C HIS A 95 11.10 -15.82 3.96
N ARG A 96 10.57 -16.57 4.93
CA ARG A 96 9.11 -16.74 5.05
C ARG A 96 8.42 -15.40 5.30
N LEU A 97 9.01 -14.56 6.15
CA LEU A 97 8.49 -13.24 6.46
C LEU A 97 8.50 -12.32 5.22
N THR A 98 9.62 -12.19 4.51
CA THR A 98 9.70 -11.35 3.30
C THR A 98 8.78 -11.86 2.19
N ARG A 99 8.65 -13.18 2.04
CA ARG A 99 7.69 -13.80 1.12
C ARG A 99 6.24 -13.47 1.51
N ASN A 100 5.89 -13.63 2.78
CA ASN A 100 4.53 -13.35 3.29
C ASN A 100 4.18 -11.87 3.16
N LEU A 101 5.12 -10.95 3.43
CA LEU A 101 4.95 -9.52 3.17
C LEU A 101 4.65 -9.25 1.69
N SER A 102 5.36 -9.92 0.79
CA SER A 102 5.15 -9.76 -0.65
C SER A 102 3.75 -10.21 -1.09
N PHE A 103 3.23 -11.29 -0.52
CA PHE A 103 1.86 -11.75 -0.76
C PHE A 103 0.83 -10.80 -0.17
N THR A 104 1.04 -10.36 1.07
CA THR A 104 0.17 -9.40 1.75
C THR A 104 0.05 -8.11 0.93
N ALA A 105 1.18 -7.57 0.46
CA ALA A 105 1.20 -6.39 -0.40
C ALA A 105 0.56 -6.64 -1.77
N HIS A 106 0.75 -7.83 -2.35
CA HIS A 106 0.08 -8.21 -3.61
C HIS A 106 -1.44 -8.23 -3.45
N ASP A 107 -1.93 -8.94 -2.44
CA ASP A 107 -3.36 -9.11 -2.18
C ASP A 107 -4.01 -7.80 -1.81
N PHE A 108 -3.35 -6.97 -0.99
CA PHE A 108 -3.80 -5.62 -0.67
C PHE A 108 -3.97 -4.76 -1.92
N HIS A 109 -2.94 -4.68 -2.77
CA HIS A 109 -3.02 -3.87 -3.98
C HIS A 109 -4.04 -4.43 -4.99
N GLY A 110 -4.14 -5.75 -5.11
CA GLY A 110 -5.13 -6.40 -5.98
C GLY A 110 -6.56 -6.19 -5.49
N TRP A 111 -6.80 -6.34 -4.17
CA TRP A 111 -8.09 -6.04 -3.54
C TRP A 111 -8.47 -4.57 -3.77
N HIS A 112 -7.53 -3.66 -3.54
CA HIS A 112 -7.74 -2.23 -3.72
C HIS A 112 -8.10 -1.88 -5.17
N ASP A 113 -7.33 -2.37 -6.14
CA ASP A 113 -7.57 -2.10 -7.56
C ASP A 113 -8.96 -2.61 -8.00
N ARG A 114 -9.33 -3.82 -7.57
CA ARG A 114 -10.66 -4.40 -7.85
C ARG A 114 -11.81 -3.69 -7.17
N ARG A 115 -11.59 -3.04 -6.02
CA ARG A 115 -12.67 -2.39 -5.24
C ARG A 115 -12.83 -0.91 -5.55
N LEU A 116 -11.72 -0.18 -5.60
CA LEU A 116 -11.72 1.28 -5.72
C LEU A 116 -11.51 1.76 -7.15
N ASN A 117 -10.75 1.02 -7.96
CA ASN A 117 -10.51 1.35 -9.36
C ASN A 117 -11.39 0.53 -10.30
N LYS A 118 -12.60 0.12 -9.87
CA LYS A 118 -13.55 -0.47 -10.82
C LYS A 118 -13.74 0.52 -11.96
N PRO A 119 -13.36 0.17 -13.21
CA PRO A 119 -13.64 1.05 -14.32
C PRO A 119 -15.15 1.31 -14.28
N ALA A 120 -15.54 2.57 -14.39
CA ALA A 120 -16.93 2.88 -14.67
C ALA A 120 -17.37 1.97 -15.83
N PRO A 121 -18.58 1.38 -15.78
CA PRO A 121 -19.04 0.54 -16.87
C PRO A 121 -18.79 1.28 -18.18
N ALA A 122 -18.00 0.68 -19.07
CA ALA A 122 -17.65 1.31 -20.34
C ALA A 122 -18.95 1.75 -21.01
N TRP A 123 -19.04 3.03 -21.36
CA TRP A 123 -20.19 3.55 -22.08
C TRP A 123 -20.36 2.68 -23.32
N ASN A 124 -21.49 1.97 -23.39
CA ASN A 124 -21.79 1.11 -24.51
C ASN A 124 -22.83 1.85 -25.37
N PRO A 125 -22.44 2.39 -26.54
CA PRO A 125 -23.31 3.22 -27.38
C PRO A 125 -24.42 2.41 -28.09
N HIS A 126 -24.38 1.08 -28.04
CA HIS A 126 -25.40 0.24 -28.64
C HIS A 126 -26.62 0.07 -27.69
N ALA A 127 -27.62 0.93 -27.86
CA ALA A 127 -28.90 0.88 -27.15
C ALA A 127 -29.66 -0.45 -27.38
N ASP A 128 -29.46 -1.10 -28.53
CA ASP A 128 -30.23 -2.29 -28.95
C ASP A 128 -29.96 -3.51 -28.08
N LYS A 129 -28.73 -3.66 -27.56
CA LYS A 129 -28.39 -4.71 -26.59
C LYS A 129 -28.98 -4.45 -25.20
N PHE A 130 -29.28 -3.20 -24.85
CA PHE A 130 -30.00 -2.87 -23.61
C PHE A 130 -31.52 -3.04 -23.76
N ALA A 131 -32.08 -2.75 -24.94
CA ALA A 131 -33.49 -3.01 -25.25
C ALA A 131 -33.82 -4.52 -25.24
N ALA A 132 -32.96 -5.35 -25.86
CA ALA A 132 -33.10 -6.81 -25.83
C ALA A 132 -32.92 -7.41 -24.42
N ARG A 133 -32.18 -6.73 -23.54
CA ARG A 133 -32.00 -7.13 -22.14
C ARG A 133 -33.16 -6.65 -21.24
N LYS A 134 -33.75 -5.48 -21.51
CA LYS A 134 -35.01 -5.03 -20.87
C LYS A 134 -36.19 -5.95 -21.22
N GLY A 135 -36.26 -6.44 -22.46
CA GLY A 135 -37.33 -7.33 -22.91
C GLY A 135 -37.31 -8.74 -22.30
N LYS A 136 -36.17 -9.22 -21.79
CA LYS A 136 -36.05 -10.53 -21.11
C LYS A 136 -36.12 -10.44 -19.58
N PHE A 137 -36.21 -9.24 -19.02
CA PHE A 137 -36.47 -8.99 -17.60
C PHE A 137 -37.62 -7.99 -17.44
N ALA A 138 -38.74 -8.23 -18.12
CA ALA A 138 -40.01 -7.80 -17.54
C ALA A 138 -40.08 -8.49 -16.18
N ALA A 139 -39.77 -7.77 -15.10
CA ALA A 139 -39.81 -8.32 -13.77
C ALA A 139 -41.22 -8.89 -13.60
N PRO A 140 -41.41 -10.19 -13.27
CA PRO A 140 -42.72 -10.65 -12.86
C PRO A 140 -43.16 -9.71 -11.75
N ALA A 141 -44.42 -9.26 -11.76
CA ALA A 141 -44.94 -8.31 -10.78
C ALA A 141 -44.51 -8.77 -9.38
N GLN A 142 -43.48 -8.13 -8.84
CA GLN A 142 -42.87 -8.57 -7.59
C GLN A 142 -43.84 -8.18 -6.49
N THR A 143 -44.38 -9.16 -5.78
CA THR A 143 -45.18 -8.92 -4.58
C THR A 143 -44.39 -8.04 -3.61
N THR A 144 -45.08 -7.21 -2.84
CA THR A 144 -44.52 -6.21 -1.90
C THR A 144 -43.47 -6.80 -0.95
N ALA A 145 -43.59 -8.10 -0.62
CA ALA A 145 -42.63 -8.83 0.20
C ALA A 145 -41.29 -9.11 -0.51
N GLN A 146 -41.29 -9.38 -1.83
CA GLN A 146 -40.08 -9.63 -2.61
C GLN A 146 -39.30 -8.35 -2.86
N THR A 147 -39.99 -7.23 -3.09
CA THR A 147 -39.39 -5.89 -3.18
C THR A 147 -38.79 -5.48 -1.84
N ALA A 148 -39.47 -5.73 -0.71
CA ALA A 148 -38.92 -5.47 0.63
C ALA A 148 -37.68 -6.32 0.94
N LEU A 149 -37.64 -7.58 0.54
CA LEU A 149 -36.46 -8.44 0.73
C LEU A 149 -35.30 -8.01 -0.19
N ALA A 150 -35.60 -7.58 -1.41
CA ALA A 150 -34.60 -7.06 -2.35
C ALA A 150 -34.01 -5.72 -1.88
N THR A 151 -34.83 -4.80 -1.37
CA THR A 151 -34.36 -3.53 -0.78
C THR A 151 -33.63 -3.76 0.53
N ALA A 152 -34.04 -4.71 1.36
CA ALA A 152 -33.29 -5.11 2.56
C ALA A 152 -31.91 -5.72 2.20
N ARG A 153 -31.84 -6.55 1.16
CA ARG A 153 -30.57 -7.12 0.64
C ARG A 153 -29.70 -6.07 -0.03
N ALA A 154 -30.29 -5.12 -0.77
CA ALA A 154 -29.58 -3.99 -1.35
C ALA A 154 -29.04 -3.07 -0.25
N GLY A 155 -29.85 -2.73 0.75
CA GLY A 155 -29.45 -1.98 1.93
C GLY A 155 -28.39 -2.69 2.77
N ALA A 156 -28.45 -4.02 2.91
CA ALA A 156 -27.40 -4.80 3.59
C ALA A 156 -26.10 -4.84 2.77
N ARG A 157 -26.18 -4.93 1.43
CA ARG A 157 -25.02 -4.79 0.53
C ARG A 157 -24.44 -3.39 0.55
N ASP A 158 -25.27 -2.36 0.63
CA ASP A 158 -24.84 -0.97 0.71
C ASP A 158 -24.27 -0.62 2.07
N ARG A 159 -24.80 -1.18 3.17
CA ARG A 159 -24.16 -1.11 4.50
C ARG A 159 -22.81 -1.83 4.52
N ARG A 160 -22.71 -3.02 3.91
CA ARG A 160 -21.42 -3.73 3.74
C ARG A 160 -20.45 -3.00 2.80
N ARG A 161 -20.95 -2.29 1.79
CA ARG A 161 -20.14 -1.44 0.91
C ARG A 161 -19.74 -0.16 1.62
N ALA A 162 -20.59 0.46 2.42
CA ALA A 162 -20.29 1.64 3.22
C ALA A 162 -19.26 1.32 4.30
N SER A 163 -19.37 0.15 4.97
CA SER A 163 -18.36 -0.32 5.91
C SER A 163 -17.04 -0.71 5.23
N ALA A 164 -17.06 -1.06 3.94
CA ALA A 164 -15.86 -1.30 3.14
C ALA A 164 -15.30 -0.06 2.42
N ALA A 165 -16.14 0.95 2.19
CA ALA A 165 -15.80 2.24 1.60
C ALA A 165 -15.30 3.24 2.65
N GLY A 166 -15.66 3.03 3.93
CA GLY A 166 -14.88 3.46 5.10
C GLY A 166 -13.58 2.67 5.14
N GLY A 167 -12.71 2.95 4.16
CA GLY A 167 -11.54 2.15 3.83
C GLY A 167 -10.65 1.91 5.04
N GLY A 168 -10.40 0.64 5.32
CA GLY A 168 -9.15 0.25 5.96
C GLY A 168 -9.21 -0.28 7.37
N VAL A 169 -10.35 -0.51 8.03
CA VAL A 169 -10.34 -1.03 9.43
C VAL A 169 -9.59 -2.38 9.56
N GLU A 170 -9.82 -3.31 8.63
CA GLU A 170 -9.13 -4.63 8.64
C GLU A 170 -7.62 -4.50 8.39
N TRP A 171 -7.23 -3.70 7.40
CA TRP A 171 -5.82 -3.41 7.10
C TRP A 171 -5.17 -2.47 8.12
N SER A 172 -5.97 -1.70 8.87
CA SER A 172 -5.56 -0.79 9.93
C SER A 172 -5.16 -1.57 11.17
N ALA A 173 -5.95 -2.59 11.56
CA ALA A 173 -5.56 -3.50 12.63
C ALA A 173 -4.25 -4.22 12.29
N LEU A 174 -4.11 -4.73 11.06
CA LEU A 174 -2.84 -5.32 10.61
C LEU A 174 -1.71 -4.29 10.60
N ALA A 175 -1.95 -3.06 10.14
CA ALA A 175 -0.97 -1.99 10.14
C ALA A 175 -0.54 -1.57 11.55
N GLU A 176 -1.42 -1.68 12.54
CA GLU A 176 -1.09 -1.45 13.96
C GLU A 176 -0.19 -2.57 14.49
N VAL A 177 -0.54 -3.84 14.25
CA VAL A 177 0.29 -4.99 14.63
C VAL A 177 1.67 -4.91 13.98
N VAL A 178 1.72 -4.53 12.69
CA VAL A 178 2.97 -4.28 11.97
C VAL A 178 3.76 -3.16 12.65
N ARG A 179 3.14 -2.04 13.01
CA ARG A 179 3.82 -0.94 13.73
C ARG A 179 4.34 -1.35 15.11
N MET A 180 3.60 -2.17 15.84
CA MET A 180 4.06 -2.73 17.11
C MET A 180 5.27 -3.64 16.90
N ALA A 181 5.23 -4.51 15.89
CA ALA A 181 6.34 -5.41 15.56
C ALA A 181 7.58 -4.63 15.11
N GLU A 182 7.41 -3.60 14.27
CA GLU A 182 8.49 -2.68 13.88
C GLU A 182 9.08 -1.94 15.08
N GLY A 183 8.24 -1.46 16.00
CA GLY A 183 8.68 -0.79 17.22
C GLY A 183 9.48 -1.71 18.14
N ALA A 184 9.08 -2.98 18.24
CA ALA A 184 9.76 -3.98 19.06
C ALA A 184 11.07 -4.47 18.45
N ALA A 185 11.11 -4.65 17.12
CA ALA A 185 12.25 -5.24 16.42
C ALA A 185 13.20 -4.20 15.80
N GLY A 186 12.86 -2.91 15.81
CA GLY A 186 13.67 -1.85 15.22
C GLY A 186 13.72 -1.83 13.68
N ILE A 187 12.94 -2.68 13.02
CA ILE A 187 12.94 -2.81 11.55
C ILE A 187 11.79 -2.07 10.88
N SER A 188 11.89 -1.84 9.57
CA SER A 188 10.79 -1.40 8.74
C SER A 188 10.24 -2.55 7.89
N LEU A 189 8.99 -2.92 8.12
CA LEU A 189 8.22 -3.84 7.28
C LEU A 189 7.47 -3.08 6.16
N GLY A 190 7.54 -1.75 6.17
CA GLY A 190 7.02 -0.85 5.15
C GLY A 190 5.55 -0.46 5.36
N ARG A 191 4.95 0.24 4.40
CA ARG A 191 3.62 0.87 4.52
C ARG A 191 2.74 0.52 3.33
N LEU A 192 1.53 0.09 3.64
CA LEU A 192 0.49 -0.14 2.64
C LEU A 192 -0.17 1.20 2.30
N GLU A 193 0.45 1.97 1.40
CA GLU A 193 -0.11 3.24 0.93
C GLU A 193 -1.07 3.06 -0.24
N PHE A 194 -2.16 3.83 -0.19
CA PHE A 194 -3.14 3.96 -1.26
C PHE A 194 -2.77 5.13 -2.18
N PHE A 195 -2.65 4.87 -3.48
CA PHE A 195 -2.65 5.93 -4.48
C PHE A 195 -3.97 5.87 -5.25
N ARG A 196 -4.89 6.79 -4.94
CA ARG A 196 -6.05 7.02 -5.79
C ARG A 196 -5.52 7.53 -7.12
N ARG A 197 -5.69 6.77 -8.20
CA ARG A 197 -5.42 7.30 -9.54
C ARG A 197 -6.34 8.50 -9.71
N ARG A 198 -5.76 9.68 -9.97
CA ARG A 198 -6.54 10.81 -10.50
C ARG A 198 -7.09 10.34 -11.85
N ALA A 199 -8.41 10.38 -11.96
CA ALA A 199 -9.13 10.17 -13.22
C ALA A 199 -8.84 11.35 -14.17
#